data_AF-A0A927R4D4-F1
#
_entry.id   AF-A0A927R4D4-F1
#
_cell.length_a   1.000
_cell.length_b   1.000
_cell.length_c   1.000
_cell.angle_alpha   90.00
_cell.angle_beta   90.00
_cell.angle_gamma   90.00
#
_symmetry.space_group_name_H-M   'P 1'
#
loop_
_entity.id
_entity.type
_entity.pdbx_description
1 polymer ?
#
loop_
_entity_poly.entity_id
_entity_poly.type
_entity_poly.pdbx_seq_one_letter_code
_entity_poly.pdbx_strand_id
1 'polypeptide(L)' 'MNTKLIELGLLEIKERPSSKGGLKEFKSLTDKGLMFGKNLVSPRNQKETQPHYYPSKFSQLKALLQGEV' A
#
# COMPACT_ATOMS: atom_id res chain seq x y z
N MET A 1 -7.34 -6.65 -11.20
CA MET A 1 -7.86 -6.01 -9.97
C MET A 1 -6.81 -6.12 -8.88
N ASN A 2 -6.44 -5.01 -8.23
CA ASN A 2 -5.35 -4.92 -7.23
C ASN A 2 -5.71 -5.53 -5.85
N THR A 3 -6.72 -6.38 -5.77
CA THR A 3 -7.26 -6.99 -4.53
C THR A 3 -6.31 -8.02 -3.92
N LYS A 4 -5.51 -8.71 -4.73
CA LYS A 4 -4.57 -9.73 -4.26
C LYS A 4 -3.54 -9.21 -3.25
N LEU A 5 -3.09 -7.96 -3.35
CA LEU A 5 -2.15 -7.39 -2.37
C LEU A 5 -2.79 -7.18 -1.00
N ILE A 6 -4.10 -6.91 -0.98
CA ILE A 6 -4.89 -6.77 0.24
C ILE A 6 -5.12 -8.15 0.86
N GLU A 7 -5.47 -9.16 0.04
CA GLU A 7 -5.62 -10.56 0.49
C GLU A 7 -4.32 -11.16 1.01
N LEU A 8 -3.18 -10.86 0.39
CA LEU A 8 -1.86 -11.27 0.86
C LEU A 8 -1.47 -10.58 2.19
N GLY A 9 -2.27 -9.61 2.67
CA GLY A 9 -1.99 -8.82 3.86
C GLY A 9 -0.75 -7.93 3.69
N LEU A 10 -0.39 -7.58 2.45
CA LEU A 10 0.72 -6.67 2.12
C LEU A 10 0.26 -5.21 2.06
N LEU A 11 -1.03 -5.01 1.82
CA LEU A 11 -1.62 -3.69 1.66
C LEU A 11 -2.87 -3.57 2.53
N GLU A 12 -2.95 -2.50 3.32
CA GLU A 12 -4.12 -2.13 4.10
C GLU A 12 -4.76 -0.86 3.54
N ILE A 13 -6.09 -0.76 3.68
CA ILE A 13 -6.83 0.46 3.43
C ILE A 13 -7.02 1.15 4.77
N LYS A 14 -6.52 2.38 4.88
CA LYS A 14 -6.66 3.23 6.06
C LYS A 14 -7.57 4.40 5.73
N GLU A 15 -8.25 4.90 6.75
CA GLU A 15 -9.16 6.03 6.62
C GLU A 15 -8.56 7.26 7.29
N ARG A 16 -8.81 8.44 6.71
CA ARG A 16 -8.50 9.72 7.36
C ARG A 16 -9.65 10.71 7.25
N PRO A 17 -9.77 11.64 8.22
CA PRO A 17 -10.70 12.76 8.09
C PRO A 17 -10.26 13.72 6.98
N SER A 18 -11.19 14.04 6.09
CA SER A 18 -11.08 15.03 5.03
C SER A 18 -11.26 16.45 5.57
N SER A 19 -10.43 17.39 5.15
CA SER A 19 -10.55 18.80 5.57
C SER A 19 -11.85 19.48 5.11
N LYS A 20 -12.56 18.88 4.14
CA LYS A 20 -13.85 19.36 3.62
C LYS A 20 -15.08 18.64 4.21
N GLY A 21 -14.89 17.83 5.25
CA GLY A 21 -15.92 16.95 5.78
C GLY A 21 -16.01 15.65 4.97
N GLY A 22 -15.95 14.51 5.67
CA GLY A 22 -15.95 13.16 5.08
C GLY A 22 -14.70 12.36 5.43
N LEU A 23 -14.76 11.05 5.27
CA LEU A 23 -13.62 10.15 5.41
C LEU A 23 -13.03 9.90 4.02
N LYS A 24 -11.71 9.85 3.94
CA LYS A 24 -10.96 9.47 2.74
C LYS A 24 -10.17 8.21 3.03
N GLU A 25 -10.39 7.20 2.20
CA GLU A 25 -9.61 5.98 2.20
C GLU A 25 -8.32 6.18 1.41
N PHE A 26 -7.21 5.72 1.98
CA PHE A 26 -5.90 5.66 1.33
C PHE A 26 -5.26 4.30 1.59
N LYS A 27 -4.35 3.92 0.70
CA LYS A 27 -3.66 2.62 0.78
C LYS A 27 -2.35 2.80 1.52
N SER A 28 -2.01 1.85 2.37
CA SER A 28 -0.75 1.82 3.10
C SER A 28 -0.19 0.40 3.10
N LEU A 29 1.13 0.25 3.07
CA LEU A 29 1.78 -1.04 3.27
C LEU A 29 1.66 -1.44 4.74
N THR A 30 1.30 -2.69 4.96
CA THR A 30 1.38 -3.32 6.28
C THR A 30 2.84 -3.66 6.61
N ASP A 31 3.09 -4.20 7.81
CA ASP A 31 4.41 -4.69 8.21
C ASP A 31 5.04 -5.67 7.19
N LYS A 32 4.23 -6.61 6.67
CA LYS A 32 4.66 -7.51 5.58
C LYS A 32 4.92 -6.77 4.27
N GLY A 33 4.09 -5.77 3.95
CA GLY A 33 4.25 -4.93 2.76
C GLY A 33 5.51 -4.07 2.79
N LEU A 34 5.93 -3.62 3.97
CA LEU A 34 7.17 -2.85 4.18
C LEU A 34 8.44 -3.65 3.83
N MET A 35 8.37 -4.99 3.78
CA MET A 35 9.49 -5.80 3.25
C MET A 35 9.70 -5.60 1.75
N PHE A 36 8.65 -5.22 1.02
CA PHE A 36 8.66 -5.03 -0.43
C PHE A 36 8.68 -3.54 -0.83
N GLY A 37 8.55 -2.63 0.13
CA GLY A 37 8.43 -1.20 -0.14
C GLY A 37 8.49 -0.35 1.12
N LYS A 38 8.05 0.90 1.01
CA LYS A 38 7.95 1.84 2.11
C LYS A 38 6.73 2.73 1.95
N ASN A 39 6.15 3.15 3.07
CA ASN A 39 5.08 4.13 3.08
C ASN A 39 5.68 5.53 3.04
N LEU A 40 5.61 6.18 1.88
CA LEU A 40 6.04 7.56 1.72
C LEU A 40 4.89 8.49 2.07
N VAL A 41 5.15 9.49 2.90
CA VAL A 41 4.16 10.53 3.19
C VAL A 41 3.92 11.35 1.94
N SER A 42 2.66 11.59 1.60
CA SER A 42 2.31 12.38 0.42
C SER A 42 2.73 13.84 0.64
N PRO A 43 3.50 14.46 -0.27
CA PRO A 43 3.90 15.86 -0.13
C PRO A 43 2.70 16.81 -0.15
N ARG A 44 1.56 16.37 -0.71
CA ARG A 44 0.30 17.12 -0.70
C ARG A 44 -0.48 17.01 0.61
N ASN A 45 -0.25 15.95 1.40
CA ASN A 45 -0.96 15.76 2.66
C ASN A 45 -0.20 14.82 3.59
N GLN A 46 0.27 15.35 4.71
CA GLN A 46 1.04 14.58 5.70
C GLN A 46 0.23 13.46 6.39
N LYS A 47 -1.11 13.55 6.32
CA LYS A 47 -2.03 12.53 6.84
C LYS A 47 -2.30 11.39 5.86
N GLU A 48 -1.71 11.41 4.68
CA GLU A 48 -1.86 10.38 3.66
C GLU A 48 -0.50 9.77 3.36
N THR A 49 -0.37 8.45 3.48
CA THR A 49 0.80 7.71 3.01
C THR A 49 0.50 7.10 1.65
N GLN A 50 1.54 6.96 0.83
CA GLN A 50 1.51 6.27 -0.45
C GLN A 50 2.47 5.07 -0.39
N PRO A 51 2.01 3.86 -0.75
CA PRO A 51 2.83 2.67 -0.77
C PRO A 51 3.80 2.77 -1.95
N HIS A 52 5.09 2.82 -1.66
CA HIS A 52 6.15 2.89 -2.66
C HIS A 52 6.96 1.59 -2.64
N TYR A 53 6.85 0.80 -3.69
CA TYR A 53 7.55 -0.49 -3.80
C TYR A 53 9.01 -0.31 -4.22
N TYR A 54 9.88 -1.22 -3.77
CA TYR A 54 11.24 -1.30 -4.26
C TYR A 54 11.26 -2.02 -5.62
N PRO A 55 11.89 -1.46 -6.66
CA PRO A 55 11.96 -2.10 -7.98
C PRO A 55 12.55 -3.52 -7.90
N SER A 56 13.59 -3.71 -7.09
CA SER A 56 14.25 -5.01 -6.91
C SER A 56 13.36 -6.06 -6.24
N LYS A 57 12.34 -5.64 -5.48
CA LYS A 57 11.38 -6.52 -4.81
C LYS A 57 10.09 -6.70 -5.62
N PHE A 58 9.93 -5.93 -6.70
CA PHE A 58 8.77 -6.01 -7.58
C PHE A 58 8.62 -7.40 -8.21
N SER A 59 9.73 -8.06 -8.58
CA SER A 59 9.69 -9.43 -9.12
C SER A 59 9.12 -10.43 -8.12
N GLN A 60 9.47 -10.34 -6.82
CA GLN A 60 8.86 -11.18 -5.77
C GLN A 60 7.39 -10.85 -5.59
N LEU A 61 7.03 -9.56 -5.55
CA LEU A 61 5.64 -9.13 -5.43
C LEU A 61 4.81 -9.64 -6.62
N LYS A 62 5.38 -9.63 -7.82
CA LYS A 62 4.76 -10.13 -9.05
C LYS A 62 4.59 -11.66 -9.00
N ALA A 63 5.57 -12.41 -8.52
CA ALA A 63 5.44 -13.86 -8.32
C ALA A 63 4.29 -14.20 -7.35
N LEU A 64 4.20 -13.48 -6.22
CA LEU A 64 3.08 -13.61 -5.27
C LEU A 64 1.71 -13.28 -5.90
N LEU A 65 1.67 -12.26 -6.77
CA LEU A 65 0.46 -11.87 -7.49
C LEU A 65 0.07 -12.89 -8.58
N GLN A 66 1.05 -13.50 -9.23
CA GLN A 66 0.86 -14.50 -10.28
C GLN A 66 0.52 -15.89 -9.67
N GLY A 67 0.81 -16.11 -8.39
CA GLY A 67 0.56 -17.38 -7.72
C GLY A 67 1.59 -18.46 -8.08
N GLU A 68 2.81 -18.06 -8.45
CA GLU A 68 3.91 -18.98 -8.74
C GLU A 68 4.63 -19.41 -7.44
N VAL A 69 3.87 -19.91 -6.48
CA VAL A 69 4.40 -20.60 -5.29
C VAL A 69 4.38 -22.09 -5.53
#